data_AF-A0A4R8SM48-F1
#
_entry.id   AF-A0A4R8SM48-F1
#
_cell.length_a   1.000
_cell.length_b   1.000
_cell.length_c   1.000
_cell.angle_alpha   90.00
_cell.angle_beta   90.00
_cell.angle_gamma   90.00
#
_symmetry.space_group_name_H-M   'P 1'
#
loop_
_entity.id
_entity.type
_entity.pdbx_description
1 polymer ?
#
loop_
_entity_poly.entity_id
_entity_poly.type
_entity_poly.pdbx_seq_one_letter_code
_entity_poly.pdbx_strand_id
1 'polypeptide(L)'
;MPAELHGVKAADVHKQVKQLIHELVNIKDSTGEFLLKLDDGRIIDTKGWNDWEWTHGIGLYGIWKYYELTGNPDDLAVIEDWFKNRFEEGHKGKNINTMAVFLTLAYVYEKTGNETYRPWLESWAEWAYHDLPRTKYGGMQHITYLEVNDQQLWDDTLMMTVMPLAKIGLVLNRPHYVEEAKKQFLIHLQYLFDAPSGLFFHGWSFHDGGHNFARARWARGNSWVTIVIPEFIELLNLQPDDAFRAHLVNTLEAQAAALVPLQAESGLWRTLLDVPESEGSYPEASATAGFAYGILKSQRKKYIGPEYEAVAVKAVKSVLENITPEGELLKTSFGTGMGHDLQHYKDIPQTSMPYGQAMAMMALVEFLRVYI
;
A
#
# COMPACT_ATOMS: atom_id res chain seq x y z
N MET A 1 29.57 0.55 -8.68
CA MET A 1 28.28 -0.07 -8.31
C MET A 1 28.42 -1.57 -8.43
N PRO A 2 28.28 -2.34 -7.32
CA PRO A 2 28.42 -3.79 -7.36
C PRO A 2 27.32 -4.39 -8.26
N ALA A 3 27.65 -5.43 -9.03
CA ALA A 3 26.65 -6.15 -9.82
C ALA A 3 25.84 -7.16 -8.99
N GLU A 4 26.34 -7.49 -7.80
CA GLU A 4 25.79 -8.46 -6.87
C GLU A 4 25.97 -7.97 -5.42
N LEU A 5 24.89 -8.00 -4.64
CA LEU A 5 24.87 -7.66 -3.22
C LEU A 5 24.03 -8.68 -2.46
N HIS A 6 24.51 -9.09 -1.29
CA HIS A 6 23.90 -10.13 -0.46
C HIS A 6 23.61 -11.46 -1.21
N GLY A 7 24.36 -11.76 -2.28
CA GLY A 7 24.14 -12.95 -3.12
C GLY A 7 22.98 -12.82 -4.11
N VAL A 8 22.52 -11.59 -4.38
CA VAL A 8 21.48 -11.28 -5.35
C VAL A 8 22.06 -10.35 -6.42
N LYS A 9 21.82 -10.65 -7.71
CA LYS A 9 22.31 -9.81 -8.81
C LYS A 9 21.26 -8.78 -9.21
N ALA A 10 21.69 -7.55 -9.48
CA ALA A 10 20.79 -6.49 -9.94
C ALA A 10 20.01 -6.89 -11.22
N ALA A 11 20.68 -7.58 -12.16
CA ALA A 11 20.07 -8.04 -13.40
C ALA A 11 18.91 -9.02 -13.16
N ASP A 12 19.04 -9.91 -12.17
CA ASP A 12 17.99 -10.86 -11.81
C ASP A 12 16.80 -10.14 -11.17
N VAL A 13 17.05 -9.14 -10.32
CA VAL A 13 15.98 -8.31 -9.74
C VAL A 13 15.24 -7.50 -10.81
N HIS A 14 15.96 -6.88 -11.75
CA HIS A 14 15.34 -6.20 -12.90
C HIS A 14 14.47 -7.14 -13.74
N LYS A 15 14.94 -8.37 -13.97
CA LYS A 15 14.17 -9.39 -14.69
C LYS A 15 12.87 -9.72 -13.95
N GLN A 16 12.94 -9.92 -12.64
CA GLN A 16 11.76 -10.22 -11.81
C GLN A 16 10.76 -9.07 -11.78
N VAL A 17 11.21 -7.82 -11.66
CA VAL A 17 10.33 -6.64 -11.75
C VAL A 17 9.57 -6.60 -13.08
N LYS A 18 10.24 -6.85 -14.20
CA LYS A 18 9.59 -6.89 -15.52
C LYS A 18 8.58 -8.03 -15.65
N GLN A 19 8.85 -9.20 -15.04
CA GLN A 19 7.90 -10.32 -15.01
C GLN A 19 6.67 -9.97 -14.16
N LEU A 20 6.85 -9.34 -13.00
CA LEU A 20 5.76 -8.86 -12.16
C LEU A 20 4.88 -7.83 -12.89
N ILE A 21 5.48 -6.88 -13.61
CA ILE A 21 4.74 -5.89 -14.42
C ILE A 21 3.96 -6.61 -15.52
N HIS A 22 4.61 -7.51 -16.26
CA HIS A 22 3.96 -8.28 -17.31
C HIS A 22 2.75 -9.06 -16.76
N GLU A 23 2.89 -9.74 -15.63
CA GLU A 23 1.80 -10.49 -15.04
C GLU A 23 0.69 -9.57 -14.52
N LEU A 24 1.04 -8.49 -13.83
CA LEU A 24 0.08 -7.50 -13.33
C LEU A 24 -0.84 -6.94 -14.43
N VAL A 25 -0.30 -6.64 -15.61
CA VAL A 25 -1.10 -6.06 -16.71
C VAL A 25 -1.85 -7.12 -17.53
N ASN A 26 -1.50 -8.39 -17.39
CA ASN A 26 -2.09 -9.51 -18.13
C ASN A 26 -2.94 -10.46 -17.28
N ILE A 27 -2.98 -10.27 -15.96
CA ILE A 27 -3.77 -11.07 -15.03
C ILE A 27 -5.25 -11.02 -15.43
N LYS A 28 -5.89 -12.19 -15.42
CA LYS A 28 -7.31 -12.35 -15.74
C LYS A 28 -7.95 -13.32 -14.77
N ASP A 29 -9.12 -12.96 -14.25
CA ASP A 29 -9.98 -13.93 -13.58
C ASP A 29 -10.73 -14.76 -14.63
N SER A 30 -10.13 -15.89 -15.04
CA SER A 30 -10.75 -16.77 -16.04
C SER A 30 -11.88 -17.64 -15.49
N THR A 31 -12.01 -17.77 -14.16
CA THR A 31 -13.07 -18.55 -13.51
C THR A 31 -14.28 -17.68 -13.16
N GLY A 32 -14.06 -16.38 -12.97
CA GLY A 32 -15.09 -15.43 -12.51
C GLY A 32 -15.45 -15.62 -11.04
N GLU A 33 -14.66 -16.41 -10.31
CA GLU A 33 -14.87 -16.74 -8.90
C GLU A 33 -14.73 -15.52 -8.00
N PHE A 34 -13.90 -14.55 -8.40
CA PHE A 34 -13.54 -13.37 -7.60
C PHE A 34 -14.20 -12.09 -8.10
N LEU A 35 -15.20 -12.21 -8.96
CA LEU A 35 -16.05 -11.10 -9.39
C LEU A 35 -16.89 -10.61 -8.22
N LEU A 36 -16.72 -9.33 -7.88
CA LEU A 36 -17.53 -8.68 -6.86
C LEU A 36 -18.85 -8.23 -7.46
N LYS A 37 -19.96 -8.75 -6.91
CA LYS A 37 -21.33 -8.41 -7.33
C LYS A 37 -21.91 -7.43 -6.33
N LEU A 38 -22.30 -6.26 -6.82
CA LEU A 38 -22.94 -5.21 -6.01
C LEU A 38 -24.47 -5.34 -6.11
N ASP A 39 -25.18 -4.93 -5.05
CA ASP A 39 -26.64 -5.01 -4.98
C ASP A 39 -27.37 -4.20 -6.07
N ASP A 40 -26.70 -3.19 -6.64
CA ASP A 40 -27.21 -2.38 -7.74
C ASP A 40 -26.97 -2.98 -9.14
N GLY A 41 -26.49 -4.23 -9.20
CA GLY A 41 -26.28 -4.99 -10.43
C GLY A 41 -24.92 -4.77 -11.10
N ARG A 42 -24.06 -3.90 -10.56
CA ARG A 42 -22.67 -3.78 -11.04
C ARG A 42 -21.86 -5.03 -10.72
N ILE A 43 -20.99 -5.40 -11.66
CA ILE A 43 -19.99 -6.45 -11.49
C ILE A 43 -18.61 -5.78 -11.62
N ILE A 44 -17.75 -6.05 -10.65
CA ILE A 44 -16.39 -5.53 -10.57
C ILE A 44 -15.43 -6.72 -10.68
N ASP A 45 -14.56 -6.72 -11.68
CA ASP A 45 -13.41 -7.59 -11.73
C ASP A 45 -12.32 -7.01 -10.82
N THR A 46 -12.06 -7.69 -9.71
CA THR A 46 -11.09 -7.23 -8.70
C THR A 46 -9.66 -7.66 -9.03
N LYS A 47 -9.48 -8.45 -10.10
CA LYS A 47 -8.18 -8.97 -10.54
C LYS A 47 -7.73 -8.33 -11.85
N GLY A 48 -8.58 -8.28 -12.86
CA GLY A 48 -8.20 -7.84 -14.21
C GLY A 48 -7.69 -6.40 -14.26
N TRP A 49 -6.62 -6.18 -15.01
CA TRP A 49 -5.98 -4.86 -15.20
C TRP A 49 -6.90 -3.78 -15.74
N ASN A 50 -7.96 -4.18 -16.44
CA ASN A 50 -8.89 -3.28 -17.09
C ASN A 50 -10.03 -2.83 -16.17
N ASP A 51 -9.93 -3.01 -14.86
CA ASP A 51 -10.91 -2.48 -13.90
C ASP A 51 -10.36 -1.29 -13.11
N TRP A 52 -11.08 -0.81 -12.10
CA TRP A 52 -10.66 0.34 -11.27
C TRP A 52 -10.87 0.05 -9.78
N GLU A 53 -9.80 -0.43 -9.15
CA GLU A 53 -9.75 -0.77 -7.72
C GLU A 53 -8.47 -0.23 -7.05
N TRP A 54 -8.43 -0.25 -5.72
CA TRP A 54 -7.23 0.15 -4.95
C TRP A 54 -5.98 -0.62 -5.35
N THR A 55 -6.16 -1.87 -5.78
CA THR A 55 -5.09 -2.77 -6.26
C THR A 55 -4.36 -2.17 -7.46
N HIS A 56 -5.09 -1.51 -8.36
CA HIS A 56 -4.54 -0.77 -9.50
C HIS A 56 -3.78 0.46 -9.04
N GLY A 57 -4.25 1.13 -7.99
CA GLY A 57 -3.55 2.28 -7.40
C GLY A 57 -2.13 1.91 -6.96
N ILE A 58 -1.99 0.79 -6.24
CA ILE A 58 -0.67 0.28 -5.81
C ILE A 58 0.12 -0.27 -7.01
N GLY A 59 -0.53 -0.95 -7.95
CA GLY A 59 0.08 -1.46 -9.18
C GLY A 59 0.73 -0.35 -10.00
N LEU A 60 -0.05 0.67 -10.36
CA LEU A 60 0.42 1.87 -11.06
C LEU A 60 1.54 2.57 -10.28
N TYR A 61 1.45 2.63 -8.95
CA TYR A 61 2.49 3.24 -8.13
C TYR A 61 3.81 2.47 -8.17
N GLY A 62 3.76 1.14 -8.13
CA GLY A 62 4.95 0.31 -8.30
C GLY A 62 5.59 0.46 -9.68
N ILE A 63 4.79 0.51 -10.76
CA ILE A 63 5.29 0.79 -12.12
C ILE A 63 5.92 2.19 -12.17
N TRP A 64 5.28 3.18 -11.56
CA TRP A 64 5.82 4.54 -11.46
C TRP A 64 7.18 4.57 -10.73
N LYS A 65 7.33 3.85 -9.62
CA LYS A 65 8.61 3.75 -8.91
C LYS A 65 9.71 3.14 -9.77
N TYR A 66 9.38 2.17 -10.61
CA TYR A 66 10.34 1.58 -11.54
C TYR A 66 10.70 2.52 -12.68
N TYR A 67 9.72 3.26 -13.20
CA TYR A 67 9.95 4.37 -14.13
C TYR A 67 10.86 5.45 -13.51
N GLU A 68 10.62 5.88 -12.27
CA GLU A 68 11.48 6.85 -11.57
C GLU A 68 12.93 6.36 -11.42
N LEU A 69 13.13 5.06 -11.29
CA LEU A 69 14.46 4.46 -11.18
C LEU A 69 15.18 4.36 -12.53
N THR A 70 14.47 3.98 -13.60
CA THR A 70 15.08 3.55 -14.87
C THR A 70 14.89 4.54 -16.02
N GLY A 71 13.87 5.39 -15.95
CA GLY A 71 13.46 6.28 -17.02
C GLY A 71 12.88 5.57 -18.26
N ASN A 72 12.52 4.28 -18.14
CA ASN A 72 12.03 3.49 -19.27
C ASN A 72 10.66 3.98 -19.76
N PRO A 73 10.54 4.48 -21.00
CA PRO A 73 9.28 5.06 -21.51
C PRO A 73 8.14 4.05 -21.61
N ASP A 74 8.43 2.75 -21.77
CA ASP A 74 7.40 1.72 -21.86
C ASP A 74 6.61 1.60 -20.54
N ASP A 75 7.28 1.78 -19.39
CA ASP A 75 6.63 1.74 -18.07
C ASP A 75 5.70 2.95 -17.87
N LEU A 76 6.08 4.13 -18.39
CA LEU A 76 5.21 5.31 -18.38
C LEU A 76 4.01 5.12 -19.31
N ALA A 77 4.21 4.56 -20.50
CA ALA A 77 3.14 4.30 -21.46
C ALA A 77 2.05 3.39 -20.88
N VAL A 78 2.43 2.33 -20.14
CA VAL A 78 1.47 1.46 -19.44
C VAL A 78 0.57 2.25 -18.48
N ILE A 79 1.15 3.20 -17.73
CA ILE A 79 0.41 4.04 -16.80
C ILE A 79 -0.55 4.99 -17.54
N GLU A 80 -0.04 5.68 -18.57
CA GLU A 80 -0.83 6.65 -19.35
C GLU A 80 -1.98 5.97 -20.11
N ASP A 81 -1.73 4.79 -20.69
CA ASP A 81 -2.75 4.00 -21.39
C ASP A 81 -3.85 3.53 -20.44
N TRP A 82 -3.51 3.08 -19.23
CA TRP A 82 -4.50 2.71 -18.23
C TRP A 82 -5.42 3.90 -17.89
N PHE A 83 -4.84 5.07 -17.58
CA PHE A 83 -5.66 6.24 -17.27
C PHE A 83 -6.52 6.69 -18.44
N LYS A 84 -5.95 6.73 -19.65
CA LYS A 84 -6.70 7.08 -20.86
C LYS A 84 -7.93 6.19 -21.02
N ASN A 85 -7.74 4.87 -20.98
CA ASN A 85 -8.83 3.92 -21.15
C ASN A 85 -9.89 4.10 -20.04
N ARG A 86 -9.48 4.29 -18.78
CA ARG A 86 -10.41 4.41 -17.63
C ARG A 86 -11.15 5.74 -17.62
N PHE A 87 -10.56 6.81 -18.12
CA PHE A 87 -11.25 8.08 -18.29
C PHE A 87 -12.27 8.04 -19.43
N GLU A 88 -12.00 7.29 -20.50
CA GLU A 88 -12.96 7.05 -21.59
C GLU A 88 -14.17 6.22 -21.13
N GLU A 89 -13.96 5.22 -20.26
CA GLU A 89 -15.04 4.39 -19.69
C GLU A 89 -15.85 5.11 -18.59
N GLY A 90 -15.17 5.96 -17.80
CA GLY A 90 -15.75 6.63 -16.63
C GLY A 90 -15.55 5.85 -15.33
N HIS A 91 -15.55 6.57 -14.20
CA HIS A 91 -15.35 5.97 -12.88
C HIS A 91 -16.64 5.37 -12.30
N LYS A 92 -16.53 4.28 -11.54
CA LYS A 92 -17.69 3.61 -10.91
C LYS A 92 -18.07 4.19 -9.54
N GLY A 93 -17.36 5.20 -9.04
CA GLY A 93 -17.70 5.92 -7.81
C GLY A 93 -16.48 6.32 -7.01
N LYS A 94 -16.63 7.35 -6.17
CA LYS A 94 -15.56 7.79 -5.27
C LYS A 94 -15.73 7.12 -3.91
N ASN A 95 -14.69 6.43 -3.47
CA ASN A 95 -14.60 5.81 -2.15
C ASN A 95 -13.11 5.75 -1.75
N ILE A 96 -12.80 5.24 -0.55
CA ILE A 96 -11.41 5.22 -0.05
C ILE A 96 -10.46 4.48 -0.99
N ASN A 97 -10.93 3.38 -1.58
CA ASN A 97 -10.13 2.49 -2.41
C ASN A 97 -9.88 3.06 -3.80
N THR A 98 -10.91 3.62 -4.44
CA THR A 98 -10.81 4.11 -5.82
C THR A 98 -9.97 5.38 -5.94
N MET A 99 -9.74 6.07 -4.83
CA MET A 99 -8.86 7.23 -4.74
C MET A 99 -7.38 6.88 -4.95
N ALA A 100 -6.96 5.62 -4.72
CA ALA A 100 -5.56 5.24 -4.67
C ALA A 100 -4.78 5.54 -5.96
N VAL A 101 -5.44 5.40 -7.12
CA VAL A 101 -4.83 5.63 -8.45
C VAL A 101 -4.37 7.09 -8.63
N PHE A 102 -4.99 8.03 -7.94
CA PHE A 102 -4.67 9.45 -8.09
C PHE A 102 -3.34 9.86 -7.48
N LEU A 103 -2.74 9.01 -6.64
CA LEU A 103 -1.35 9.21 -6.23
C LEU A 103 -0.44 9.20 -7.47
N THR A 104 -0.54 8.15 -8.29
CA THR A 104 0.26 8.02 -9.52
C THR A 104 -0.14 9.05 -10.56
N LEU A 105 -1.43 9.32 -10.75
CA LEU A 105 -1.87 10.36 -11.70
C LEU A 105 -1.26 11.72 -11.37
N ALA A 106 -1.18 12.08 -10.09
CA ALA A 106 -0.61 13.36 -9.66
C ALA A 106 0.90 13.45 -9.95
N TYR A 107 1.64 12.35 -9.81
CA TYR A 107 3.06 12.29 -10.24
C TYR A 107 3.20 12.40 -11.76
N VAL A 108 2.37 11.69 -12.53
CA VAL A 108 2.37 11.78 -14.00
C VAL A 108 2.02 13.19 -14.46
N TYR A 109 1.03 13.85 -13.83
CA TYR A 109 0.68 15.24 -14.11
C TYR A 109 1.85 16.19 -13.85
N GLU A 110 2.53 16.08 -12.70
CA GLU A 110 3.73 16.88 -12.39
C GLU A 110 4.84 16.69 -13.42
N LYS A 111 5.01 15.47 -13.92
CA LYS A 111 6.04 15.12 -14.89
C LYS A 111 5.73 15.60 -16.31
N THR A 112 4.46 15.51 -16.73
CA THR A 112 4.05 15.70 -18.13
C THR A 112 3.42 17.08 -18.40
N GLY A 113 2.84 17.71 -17.38
CA GLY A 113 2.03 18.92 -17.54
C GLY A 113 0.75 18.68 -18.34
N ASN A 114 0.26 17.44 -18.45
CA ASN A 114 -0.95 17.13 -19.21
C ASN A 114 -2.19 17.69 -18.49
N GLU A 115 -2.63 18.88 -18.91
CA GLU A 115 -3.77 19.60 -18.33
C GLU A 115 -5.10 18.83 -18.41
N THR A 116 -5.21 17.79 -19.25
CA THR A 116 -6.41 16.94 -19.28
C THR A 116 -6.60 16.13 -17.99
N TYR A 117 -5.54 15.93 -17.19
CA TYR A 117 -5.61 15.25 -15.89
C TYR A 117 -6.07 16.16 -14.76
N ARG A 118 -5.91 17.47 -14.90
CA ARG A 118 -6.18 18.43 -13.82
C ARG A 118 -7.62 18.38 -13.30
N PRO A 119 -8.68 18.34 -14.14
CA PRO A 119 -10.06 18.23 -13.66
C PRO A 119 -10.33 16.96 -12.84
N TRP A 120 -9.65 15.85 -13.17
CA TRP A 120 -9.74 14.62 -12.40
C TRP A 120 -9.11 14.77 -11.03
N LEU A 121 -7.89 15.30 -10.96
CA LEU A 121 -7.20 15.56 -9.69
C LEU A 121 -8.01 16.51 -8.78
N GLU A 122 -8.57 17.58 -9.35
CA GLU A 122 -9.40 18.53 -8.61
C GLU A 122 -10.69 17.86 -8.10
N SER A 123 -11.45 17.20 -8.96
CA SER A 123 -12.72 16.55 -8.59
C SER A 123 -12.57 15.52 -7.47
N TRP A 124 -11.50 14.73 -7.50
CA TRP A 124 -11.27 13.68 -6.52
C TRP A 124 -10.68 14.21 -5.20
N ALA A 125 -9.80 15.20 -5.24
CA ALA A 125 -9.30 15.83 -4.03
C ALA A 125 -10.36 16.67 -3.30
N GLU A 126 -11.21 17.41 -4.04
CA GLU A 126 -12.34 18.13 -3.44
C GLU A 126 -13.30 17.19 -2.72
N TRP A 127 -13.63 16.06 -3.36
CA TRP A 127 -14.44 15.02 -2.72
C TRP A 127 -13.76 14.48 -1.45
N ALA A 128 -12.47 14.12 -1.52
CA ALA A 128 -11.76 13.57 -0.36
C ALA A 128 -11.71 14.57 0.80
N TYR A 129 -11.61 15.87 0.51
CA TYR A 129 -11.54 16.93 1.51
C TYR A 129 -12.91 17.32 2.09
N HIS A 130 -13.93 17.51 1.25
CA HIS A 130 -15.23 18.04 1.66
C HIS A 130 -16.33 17.00 1.83
N ASP A 131 -16.40 15.99 0.95
CA ASP A 131 -17.59 15.14 0.78
C ASP A 131 -17.41 13.73 1.33
N LEU A 132 -16.18 13.22 1.39
CA LEU A 132 -15.87 11.92 1.98
C LEU A 132 -16.32 11.92 3.45
N PRO A 133 -17.21 10.99 3.86
CA PRO A 133 -17.73 10.96 5.22
C PRO A 133 -16.64 10.96 6.28
N ARG A 134 -16.92 11.63 7.40
CA ARG A 134 -15.98 11.78 8.51
C ARG A 134 -16.51 11.09 9.75
N THR A 135 -15.63 10.37 10.43
CA THR A 135 -15.87 9.80 11.75
C THR A 135 -15.80 10.88 12.83
N LYS A 136 -16.09 10.52 14.08
CA LYS A 136 -15.86 11.36 15.26
C LYS A 136 -14.42 11.91 15.24
N TYR A 137 -14.28 13.19 15.56
CA TYR A 137 -13.03 13.96 15.50
C TYR A 137 -12.48 14.20 14.08
N GLY A 138 -13.25 13.88 13.05
CA GLY A 138 -12.95 14.24 11.68
C GLY A 138 -11.96 13.31 10.99
N GLY A 139 -11.89 12.04 11.40
CA GLY A 139 -11.13 11.02 10.67
C GLY A 139 -11.84 10.63 9.37
N MET A 140 -11.11 10.32 8.32
CA MET A 140 -11.68 9.83 7.06
C MET A 140 -12.32 8.45 7.27
N GLN A 141 -13.63 8.36 7.11
CA GLN A 141 -14.36 7.10 7.27
C GLN A 141 -13.97 6.12 6.16
N HIS A 142 -13.81 4.84 6.51
CA HIS A 142 -13.41 3.81 5.57
C HIS A 142 -14.54 3.34 4.63
N ILE A 143 -15.21 4.26 3.92
CA ILE A 143 -16.29 3.92 2.98
C ILE A 143 -15.74 3.18 1.76
N THR A 144 -16.37 2.06 1.39
CA THR A 144 -16.02 1.22 0.24
C THR A 144 -17.18 1.11 -0.75
N TYR A 145 -17.07 0.27 -1.78
CA TYR A 145 -18.20 -0.05 -2.66
C TYR A 145 -19.31 -0.84 -1.97
N LEU A 146 -18.96 -1.70 -1.00
CA LEU A 146 -19.89 -2.64 -0.37
C LEU A 146 -20.50 -2.06 0.89
N GLU A 147 -19.68 -1.38 1.68
CA GLU A 147 -20.06 -1.00 3.03
C GLU A 147 -19.72 0.46 3.31
N VAL A 148 -20.64 1.12 4.00
CA VAL A 148 -20.48 2.49 4.49
C VAL A 148 -19.40 2.56 5.56
N ASN A 149 -19.23 1.50 6.33
CA ASN A 149 -18.30 1.41 7.46
C ASN A 149 -18.45 2.62 8.41
N ASP A 150 -19.69 2.87 8.83
CA ASP A 150 -20.03 4.05 9.65
C ASP A 150 -19.13 4.13 10.88
N GLN A 151 -18.55 5.32 11.09
CA GLN A 151 -17.66 5.59 12.21
C GLN A 151 -16.44 4.66 12.32
N GLN A 152 -15.94 4.11 11.20
CA GLN A 152 -14.74 3.26 11.19
C GLN A 152 -13.52 3.93 10.56
N LEU A 153 -12.35 3.67 11.13
CA LEU A 153 -11.01 4.01 10.59
C LEU A 153 -10.23 2.72 10.37
N TRP A 154 -9.62 2.55 9.20
CA TRP A 154 -8.81 1.37 8.86
C TRP A 154 -7.39 1.82 8.48
N ASP A 155 -6.41 0.93 8.61
CA ASP A 155 -4.99 1.24 8.41
C ASP A 155 -4.65 1.67 6.97
N ASP A 156 -5.30 1.08 5.98
CA ASP A 156 -5.00 1.31 4.57
C ASP A 156 -5.52 2.66 4.04
N THR A 157 -6.44 3.34 4.75
CA THR A 157 -6.92 4.70 4.41
C THR A 157 -5.76 5.68 4.18
N LEU A 158 -4.67 5.55 4.95
CA LEU A 158 -3.49 6.40 4.81
C LEU A 158 -2.85 6.27 3.41
N MET A 159 -2.73 5.05 2.91
CA MET A 159 -2.17 4.79 1.58
C MET A 159 -3.18 5.09 0.48
N MET A 160 -4.43 4.66 0.65
CA MET A 160 -5.43 4.67 -0.43
C MET A 160 -6.02 6.05 -0.70
N THR A 161 -6.09 6.94 0.29
CA THR A 161 -6.71 8.27 0.12
C THR A 161 -5.84 9.42 0.60
N VAL A 162 -5.18 9.26 1.75
CA VAL A 162 -4.44 10.38 2.37
C VAL A 162 -3.19 10.73 1.55
N MET A 163 -2.44 9.73 1.07
CA MET A 163 -1.30 9.94 0.16
C MET A 163 -1.69 10.63 -1.16
N PRO A 164 -2.71 10.16 -1.92
CA PRO A 164 -3.23 10.88 -3.06
C PRO A 164 -3.59 12.34 -2.75
N LEU A 165 -4.35 12.59 -1.69
CA LEU A 165 -4.77 13.95 -1.31
C LEU A 165 -3.57 14.87 -1.07
N ALA A 166 -2.55 14.39 -0.35
CA ALA A 166 -1.34 15.14 -0.08
C ALA A 166 -0.55 15.47 -1.35
N LYS A 167 -0.35 14.47 -2.23
CA LYS A 167 0.38 14.68 -3.49
C LYS A 167 -0.38 15.66 -4.40
N ILE A 168 -1.70 15.54 -4.51
CA ILE A 168 -2.54 16.49 -5.26
C ILE A 168 -2.42 17.90 -4.66
N GLY A 169 -2.45 18.01 -3.33
CA GLY A 169 -2.24 19.26 -2.61
C GLY A 169 -0.94 19.96 -3.00
N LEU A 170 0.15 19.21 -3.13
CA LEU A 170 1.44 19.75 -3.57
C LEU A 170 1.41 20.19 -5.04
N VAL A 171 0.97 19.32 -5.96
CA VAL A 171 1.06 19.61 -7.41
C VAL A 171 0.08 20.71 -7.86
N LEU A 172 -1.02 20.89 -7.14
CA LEU A 172 -2.01 21.96 -7.41
C LEU A 172 -1.84 23.20 -6.51
N ASN A 173 -0.81 23.24 -5.67
CA ASN A 173 -0.55 24.33 -4.71
C ASN A 173 -1.75 24.62 -3.77
N ARG A 174 -2.35 23.56 -3.22
CA ARG A 174 -3.48 23.57 -2.29
C ARG A 174 -3.03 23.11 -0.89
N PRO A 175 -2.42 23.99 -0.06
CA PRO A 175 -1.80 23.58 1.21
C PRO A 175 -2.80 23.00 2.23
N HIS A 176 -4.08 23.36 2.15
CA HIS A 176 -5.12 22.82 3.03
C HIS A 176 -5.33 21.30 2.87
N TYR A 177 -5.05 20.73 1.68
CA TYR A 177 -5.06 19.27 1.47
C TYR A 177 -3.90 18.58 2.19
N VAL A 178 -2.73 19.21 2.21
CA VAL A 178 -1.56 18.70 2.92
C VAL A 178 -1.79 18.71 4.43
N GLU A 179 -2.38 19.79 4.97
CA GLU A 179 -2.69 19.89 6.40
C GLU A 179 -3.78 18.90 6.83
N GLU A 180 -4.81 18.68 6.01
CA GLU A 180 -5.77 17.60 6.25
C GLU A 180 -5.09 16.23 6.22
N ALA A 181 -4.17 16.00 5.28
CA ALA A 181 -3.43 14.74 5.24
C ALA A 181 -2.60 14.50 6.51
N LYS A 182 -1.88 15.52 7.01
CA LYS A 182 -1.15 15.44 8.29
C LYS A 182 -2.08 15.14 9.46
N LYS A 183 -3.25 15.79 9.51
CA LYS A 183 -4.27 15.53 10.52
C LYS A 183 -4.74 14.07 10.46
N GLN A 184 -4.97 13.52 9.27
CA GLN A 184 -5.38 12.13 9.12
C GLN A 184 -4.31 11.15 9.62
N PHE A 185 -3.03 11.40 9.35
CA PHE A 185 -1.95 10.62 9.95
C PHE A 185 -2.04 10.59 11.48
N LEU A 186 -2.17 11.76 12.12
CA LEU A 186 -2.27 11.83 13.59
C LEU A 186 -3.49 11.07 14.13
N ILE A 187 -4.66 11.20 13.50
CA ILE A 187 -5.88 10.50 13.91
C ILE A 187 -5.70 8.98 13.76
N HIS A 188 -5.18 8.49 12.64
CA HIS A 188 -5.02 7.06 12.43
C HIS A 188 -3.99 6.47 13.39
N LEU A 189 -2.86 7.16 13.63
CA LEU A 189 -1.89 6.74 14.64
C LEU A 189 -2.52 6.70 16.04
N GLN A 190 -3.33 7.69 16.41
CA GLN A 190 -4.00 7.74 17.70
C GLN A 190 -4.92 6.54 17.96
N TYR A 191 -5.65 6.06 16.94
CA TYR A 191 -6.69 5.04 17.11
C TYR A 191 -6.26 3.62 16.72
N LEU A 192 -5.23 3.48 15.90
CA LEU A 192 -4.81 2.18 15.36
C LEU A 192 -3.49 1.68 15.95
N PHE A 193 -2.61 2.56 16.44
CA PHE A 193 -1.32 2.15 16.99
C PHE A 193 -1.48 1.48 18.37
N ASP A 194 -0.97 0.26 18.50
CA ASP A 194 -0.90 -0.48 19.75
C ASP A 194 0.47 -0.32 20.40
N ALA A 195 0.64 0.75 21.17
CA ALA A 195 1.91 1.10 21.82
C ALA A 195 2.57 -0.05 22.60
N PRO A 196 1.83 -0.95 23.31
CA PRO A 196 2.43 -2.10 23.98
C PRO A 196 3.17 -3.08 23.05
N SER A 197 2.68 -3.29 21.82
CA SER A 197 3.33 -4.20 20.86
C SER A 197 4.22 -3.49 19.84
N GLY A 198 4.00 -2.18 19.62
CA GLY A 198 4.62 -1.45 18.52
C GLY A 198 3.98 -1.72 17.15
N LEU A 199 2.87 -2.46 17.10
CA LEU A 199 2.15 -2.79 15.87
C LEU A 199 0.85 -2.00 15.77
N PHE A 200 0.09 -2.21 14.69
CA PHE A 200 -1.19 -1.59 14.43
C PHE A 200 -2.32 -2.61 14.45
N PHE A 201 -3.47 -2.20 14.99
CA PHE A 201 -4.73 -2.90 14.74
C PHE A 201 -5.26 -2.54 13.35
N HIS A 202 -5.91 -3.50 12.69
CA HIS A 202 -6.49 -3.30 11.36
C HIS A 202 -7.48 -2.12 11.32
N GLY A 203 -8.32 -1.98 12.35
CA GLY A 203 -9.31 -0.91 12.39
C GLY A 203 -9.76 -0.49 13.77
N TRP A 204 -10.54 0.57 13.77
CA TRP A 204 -11.17 1.21 14.93
C TRP A 204 -12.61 1.58 14.60
N SER A 205 -13.52 1.36 15.53
CA SER A 205 -14.91 1.83 15.49
C SER A 205 -15.16 2.80 16.63
N PHE A 206 -15.85 3.92 16.38
CA PHE A 206 -16.32 4.82 17.45
C PHE A 206 -17.66 4.41 18.07
N HIS A 207 -18.30 3.34 17.58
CA HIS A 207 -19.47 2.77 18.23
C HIS A 207 -19.10 2.10 19.56
N ASP A 208 -20.12 1.86 20.40
CA ASP A 208 -20.01 1.10 21.66
C ASP A 208 -18.91 1.60 22.62
N GLY A 209 -18.64 2.91 22.60
CA GLY A 209 -17.63 3.54 23.44
C GLY A 209 -16.20 3.48 22.88
N GLY A 210 -16.00 2.88 21.71
CA GLY A 210 -14.72 2.79 21.02
C GLY A 210 -14.04 1.44 21.18
N HIS A 211 -13.74 0.76 20.07
CA HIS A 211 -12.99 -0.51 20.10
C HIS A 211 -12.26 -0.82 18.78
N ASN A 212 -11.24 -1.68 18.85
CA ASN A 212 -10.44 -2.13 17.68
C ASN A 212 -10.89 -3.49 17.12
N PHE A 213 -12.20 -3.74 17.01
CA PHE A 213 -12.74 -5.03 16.49
C PHE A 213 -12.07 -6.27 17.11
N ALA A 214 -11.56 -7.18 16.29
CA ALA A 214 -10.83 -8.39 16.70
C ALA A 214 -9.48 -8.12 17.38
N ARG A 215 -9.03 -6.86 17.44
CA ARG A 215 -7.68 -6.46 17.87
C ARG A 215 -6.60 -7.18 17.05
N ALA A 216 -6.87 -7.40 15.77
CA ALA A 216 -6.01 -8.12 14.85
C ALA A 216 -4.79 -7.26 14.45
N ARG A 217 -3.59 -7.78 14.71
CA ARG A 217 -2.33 -7.22 14.21
C ARG A 217 -2.02 -7.85 12.85
N TRP A 218 -2.89 -7.52 11.91
CA TRP A 218 -2.89 -8.08 10.57
C TRP A 218 -1.72 -7.53 9.74
N ALA A 219 -1.01 -8.43 9.06
CA ALA A 219 0.28 -8.15 8.46
C ALA A 219 0.19 -7.17 7.29
N ARG A 220 -0.69 -7.40 6.31
CA ARG A 220 -0.80 -6.49 5.17
C ARG A 220 -1.26 -5.09 5.58
N GLY A 221 -2.18 -5.01 6.53
CA GLY A 221 -2.60 -3.77 7.15
C GLY A 221 -1.45 -2.99 7.79
N ASN A 222 -0.68 -3.68 8.64
CA ASN A 222 0.54 -3.13 9.23
C ASN A 222 1.55 -2.68 8.16
N SER A 223 1.67 -3.44 7.06
CA SER A 223 2.61 -3.15 5.98
C SER A 223 2.25 -1.86 5.24
N TRP A 224 0.97 -1.47 5.16
CA TRP A 224 0.57 -0.17 4.62
C TRP A 224 1.15 0.98 5.43
N VAL A 225 1.16 0.85 6.76
CA VAL A 225 1.77 1.87 7.62
C VAL A 225 3.29 1.93 7.43
N THR A 226 3.93 0.76 7.30
CA THR A 226 5.37 0.66 7.03
C THR A 226 5.75 1.27 5.67
N ILE A 227 4.87 1.15 4.66
CA ILE A 227 5.02 1.80 3.35
C ILE A 227 4.81 3.32 3.48
N VAL A 228 3.69 3.74 4.08
CA VAL A 228 3.17 5.10 3.92
C VAL A 228 3.93 6.14 4.74
N ILE A 229 4.47 5.77 5.90
CA ILE A 229 5.23 6.72 6.73
C ILE A 229 6.47 7.26 6.00
N PRO A 230 7.40 6.43 5.50
CA PRO A 230 8.58 6.94 4.81
C PRO A 230 8.22 7.64 3.49
N GLU A 231 7.15 7.21 2.81
CA GLU A 231 6.59 7.89 1.64
C GLU A 231 6.15 9.31 1.96
N PHE A 232 5.37 9.49 3.03
CA PHE A 232 4.78 10.77 3.39
C PHE A 232 5.84 11.77 3.87
N ILE A 233 6.82 11.32 4.66
CA ILE A 233 7.94 12.15 5.09
C ILE A 233 8.73 12.66 3.87
N GLU A 234 9.01 11.80 2.90
CA GLU A 234 9.71 12.19 1.66
C GLU A 234 8.85 13.12 0.80
N LEU A 235 7.57 12.79 0.60
CA LEU A 235 6.62 13.56 -0.21
C LEU A 235 6.51 15.01 0.26
N LEU A 236 6.39 15.21 1.58
CA LEU A 236 6.27 16.54 2.17
C LEU A 236 7.62 17.23 2.41
N ASN A 237 8.74 16.55 2.12
CA ASN A 237 10.09 17.00 2.42
C ASN A 237 10.24 17.53 3.86
N LEU A 238 9.71 16.77 4.84
CA LEU A 238 9.74 17.19 6.24
C LEU A 238 11.18 17.21 6.77
N GLN A 239 11.53 18.29 7.45
CA GLN A 239 12.89 18.50 7.95
C GLN A 239 13.16 17.73 9.25
N PRO A 240 14.42 17.35 9.55
CA PRO A 240 14.75 16.55 10.73
C PRO A 240 14.31 17.11 12.08
N ASP A 241 14.17 18.42 12.20
CA ASP A 241 13.73 19.16 13.39
C ASP A 241 12.21 19.33 13.51
N ASP A 242 11.45 18.86 12.51
CA ASP A 242 9.99 18.86 12.53
C ASP A 242 9.46 17.82 13.55
N ALA A 243 8.66 18.27 14.52
CA ALA A 243 8.08 17.41 15.55
C ALA A 243 7.11 16.36 15.00
N PHE A 244 6.36 16.69 13.95
CA PHE A 244 5.49 15.75 13.26
C PHE A 244 6.32 14.65 12.58
N ARG A 245 7.42 15.03 11.91
CA ARG A 245 8.38 14.04 11.38
C ARG A 245 8.94 13.15 12.48
N ALA A 246 9.37 13.72 13.60
CA ALA A 246 9.92 12.97 14.73
C ALA A 246 8.91 11.93 15.26
N HIS A 247 7.63 12.32 15.38
CA HIS A 247 6.57 11.39 15.79
C HIS A 247 6.42 10.24 14.79
N LEU A 248 6.33 10.54 13.49
CA LEU A 248 6.21 9.51 12.45
C LEU A 248 7.41 8.55 12.43
N VAL A 249 8.64 9.08 12.53
CA VAL A 249 9.87 8.28 12.55
C VAL A 249 9.90 7.35 13.77
N ASN A 250 9.58 7.85 14.96
CA ASN A 250 9.56 7.03 16.17
C ASN A 250 8.50 5.92 16.09
N THR A 251 7.33 6.22 15.53
CA THR A 251 6.28 5.22 15.31
C THR A 251 6.72 4.14 14.32
N LEU A 252 7.35 4.52 13.21
CA LEU A 252 7.91 3.60 12.23
C LEU A 252 9.03 2.73 12.83
N GLU A 253 9.94 3.31 13.61
CA GLU A 253 11.03 2.60 14.28
C GLU A 253 10.50 1.60 15.32
N ALA A 254 9.47 1.98 16.09
CA ALA A 254 8.79 1.06 17.00
C ALA A 254 8.18 -0.14 16.26
N GLN A 255 7.53 0.09 15.11
CA GLN A 255 6.99 -0.98 14.28
C GLN A 255 8.10 -1.85 13.67
N ALA A 256 9.16 -1.25 13.15
CA ALA A 256 10.31 -1.99 12.61
C ALA A 256 10.95 -2.87 13.69
N ALA A 257 11.13 -2.36 14.90
CA ALA A 257 11.62 -3.12 16.06
C ALA A 257 10.69 -4.29 16.42
N ALA A 258 9.37 -4.08 16.41
CA ALA A 258 8.38 -5.13 16.69
C ALA A 258 8.36 -6.23 15.62
N LEU A 259 8.62 -5.89 14.36
CA LEU A 259 8.63 -6.84 13.25
C LEU A 259 9.85 -7.78 13.28
N VAL A 260 11.01 -7.34 13.76
CA VAL A 260 12.26 -8.14 13.80
C VAL A 260 12.07 -9.50 14.47
N PRO A 261 11.60 -9.62 15.72
CA PRO A 261 11.44 -10.91 16.38
C PRO A 261 10.27 -11.74 15.82
N LEU A 262 9.39 -11.14 15.00
CA LEU A 262 8.22 -11.81 14.44
C LEU A 262 8.50 -12.42 13.06
N GLN A 263 9.60 -12.05 12.40
CA GLN A 263 10.00 -12.60 11.11
C GLN A 263 10.28 -14.10 11.23
N ALA A 264 9.63 -14.91 10.40
CA ALA A 264 9.84 -16.35 10.41
C ALA A 264 11.24 -16.73 9.90
N GLU A 265 11.64 -17.99 10.11
CA GLU A 265 12.88 -18.54 9.54
C GLU A 265 12.91 -18.42 8.02
N SER A 266 11.76 -18.60 7.37
CA SER A 266 11.57 -18.40 5.92
C SER A 266 11.82 -16.97 5.46
N GLY A 267 11.86 -15.99 6.37
CA GLY A 267 11.97 -14.55 6.10
C GLY A 267 10.65 -13.84 5.79
N LEU A 268 9.56 -14.61 5.67
CA LEU A 268 8.20 -14.08 5.59
C LEU A 268 7.67 -13.68 6.98
N TRP A 269 6.64 -12.84 7.00
CA TRP A 269 5.77 -12.66 8.17
C TRP A 269 4.47 -13.43 8.00
N ARG A 270 3.82 -13.75 9.12
CA ARG A 270 2.52 -14.42 9.15
C ARG A 270 1.38 -13.41 9.06
N THR A 271 0.22 -13.82 8.51
CA THR A 271 -0.95 -12.95 8.29
C THR A 271 -1.45 -12.25 9.56
N LEU A 272 -1.43 -12.94 10.71
CA LEU A 272 -1.51 -12.33 12.04
C LEU A 272 -0.12 -12.39 12.65
N LEU A 273 0.51 -11.23 12.84
CA LEU A 273 1.93 -11.10 13.15
C LEU A 273 2.33 -11.82 14.44
N ASP A 274 1.47 -11.71 15.45
CA ASP A 274 1.65 -12.21 16.81
C ASP A 274 0.97 -13.56 17.09
N VAL A 275 0.42 -14.21 16.06
CA VAL A 275 -0.15 -15.56 16.16
C VAL A 275 0.77 -16.55 15.42
N PRO A 276 1.12 -17.71 16.02
CA PRO A 276 2.01 -18.68 15.39
C PRO A 276 1.32 -19.44 14.24
N GLU A 277 2.13 -20.01 13.32
CA GLU A 277 1.62 -20.82 12.19
C GLU A 277 0.85 -22.07 12.68
N SER A 278 1.28 -22.65 13.81
CA SER A 278 0.62 -23.80 14.44
C SER A 278 -0.82 -23.51 14.89
N GLU A 279 -1.18 -22.23 15.01
CA GLU A 279 -2.54 -21.77 15.32
C GLU A 279 -3.29 -21.24 14.09
N GLY A 280 -2.78 -21.49 12.88
CA GLY A 280 -3.42 -21.17 11.60
C GLY A 280 -3.03 -19.83 10.98
N SER A 281 -2.09 -19.08 11.58
CA SER A 281 -1.58 -17.83 10.98
C SER A 281 -0.54 -18.11 9.90
N TYR A 282 -0.98 -18.26 8.65
CA TYR A 282 -0.12 -18.64 7.54
C TYR A 282 0.89 -17.54 7.16
N PRO A 283 2.05 -17.89 6.55
CA PRO A 283 2.98 -16.92 5.97
C PRO A 283 2.35 -16.14 4.79
N GLU A 284 2.56 -14.83 4.76
CA GLU A 284 1.98 -13.92 3.76
C GLU A 284 3.06 -13.10 3.04
N ALA A 285 3.21 -13.31 1.72
CA ALA A 285 4.28 -12.68 0.95
C ALA A 285 4.01 -11.22 0.59
N SER A 286 2.76 -10.82 0.35
CA SER A 286 2.41 -9.43 0.03
C SER A 286 2.75 -8.47 1.18
N ALA A 287 2.33 -8.78 2.41
CA ALA A 287 2.75 -8.01 3.58
C ALA A 287 4.27 -8.01 3.76
N THR A 288 4.93 -9.16 3.56
CA THR A 288 6.40 -9.26 3.61
C THR A 288 7.06 -8.29 2.63
N ALA A 289 6.54 -8.17 1.40
CA ALA A 289 7.02 -7.22 0.42
C ALA A 289 6.78 -5.75 0.87
N GLY A 290 5.62 -5.44 1.46
CA GLY A 290 5.36 -4.11 2.02
C GLY A 290 6.31 -3.74 3.16
N PHE A 291 6.58 -4.67 4.07
CA PHE A 291 7.57 -4.48 5.13
C PHE A 291 8.97 -4.28 4.57
N ALA A 292 9.38 -5.11 3.61
CA ALA A 292 10.68 -4.98 2.95
C ALA A 292 10.83 -3.59 2.31
N TYR A 293 9.82 -3.14 1.55
CA TYR A 293 9.81 -1.81 0.94
C TYR A 293 9.99 -0.70 1.98
N GLY A 294 9.13 -0.68 2.99
CA GLY A 294 9.12 0.39 4.00
C GLY A 294 10.42 0.45 4.79
N ILE A 295 10.97 -0.70 5.21
CA ILE A 295 12.22 -0.78 5.97
C ILE A 295 13.40 -0.35 5.08
N LEU A 296 13.53 -0.87 3.86
CA LEU A 296 14.61 -0.49 2.92
C LEU A 296 14.60 1.01 2.64
N LYS A 297 13.41 1.56 2.34
CA LYS A 297 13.25 2.99 2.07
C LYS A 297 13.63 3.82 3.29
N SER A 298 13.17 3.43 4.46
CA SER A 298 13.47 4.13 5.71
C SER A 298 14.96 4.13 6.03
N GLN A 299 15.68 3.04 5.74
CA GLN A 299 17.14 3.00 5.86
C GLN A 299 17.84 3.89 4.83
N ARG A 300 17.47 3.81 3.55
CA ARG A 300 18.05 4.66 2.50
C ARG A 300 17.87 6.14 2.81
N LYS A 301 16.69 6.51 3.35
CA LYS A 301 16.37 7.89 3.76
C LYS A 301 16.90 8.27 5.14
N LYS A 302 17.59 7.36 5.85
CA LYS A 302 18.16 7.55 7.19
C LYS A 302 17.10 7.95 8.23
N TYR A 303 15.91 7.38 8.12
CA TYR A 303 14.86 7.51 9.12
C TYR A 303 15.05 6.51 10.26
N ILE A 304 15.54 5.31 9.95
CA ILE A 304 15.88 4.26 10.92
C ILE A 304 17.32 3.77 10.71
N GLY A 305 17.88 3.09 11.71
CA GLY A 305 19.27 2.65 11.73
C GLY A 305 19.59 1.42 10.86
N PRO A 306 20.88 1.09 10.67
CA PRO A 306 21.35 -0.05 9.87
C PRO A 306 21.02 -1.43 10.47
N GLU A 307 20.66 -1.52 11.75
CA GLU A 307 20.29 -2.76 12.45
C GLU A 307 19.12 -3.51 11.80
N TYR A 308 18.30 -2.82 11.00
CA TYR A 308 17.18 -3.38 10.27
C TYR A 308 17.54 -3.93 8.87
N GLU A 309 18.82 -3.89 8.46
CA GLU A 309 19.22 -4.27 7.10
C GLU A 309 19.03 -5.78 6.89
N ALA A 310 19.46 -6.58 7.87
CA ALA A 310 19.38 -8.03 7.79
C ALA A 310 17.93 -8.53 7.65
N VAL A 311 16.99 -7.94 8.41
CA VAL A 311 15.56 -8.31 8.35
C VAL A 311 14.95 -7.94 6.99
N ALA A 312 15.30 -6.77 6.45
CA ALA A 312 14.82 -6.31 5.14
C ALA A 312 15.39 -7.15 3.98
N VAL A 313 16.70 -7.42 3.98
CA VAL A 313 17.34 -8.26 2.96
C VAL A 313 16.80 -9.69 3.00
N LYS A 314 16.58 -10.24 4.19
CA LYS A 314 15.96 -11.57 4.34
C LYS A 314 14.56 -11.57 3.74
N ALA A 315 13.75 -10.55 4.01
CA ALA A 315 12.41 -10.40 3.44
C ALA A 315 12.43 -10.30 1.91
N VAL A 316 13.35 -9.52 1.33
CA VAL A 316 13.52 -9.43 -0.14
C VAL A 316 13.83 -10.78 -0.76
N LYS A 317 14.73 -11.56 -0.15
CA LYS A 317 15.07 -12.90 -0.65
C LYS A 317 13.85 -13.82 -0.61
N SER A 318 13.08 -13.79 0.48
CA SER A 318 11.85 -14.56 0.58
C SER A 318 10.81 -14.14 -0.44
N VAL A 319 10.68 -12.85 -0.73
CA VAL A 319 9.80 -12.35 -1.81
C VAL A 319 10.26 -12.91 -3.15
N LEU A 320 11.55 -12.80 -3.48
CA LEU A 320 12.11 -13.35 -4.73
C LEU A 320 11.86 -14.87 -4.87
N GLU A 321 12.01 -15.63 -3.79
CA GLU A 321 11.76 -17.08 -3.76
C GLU A 321 10.29 -17.46 -3.97
N ASN A 322 9.36 -16.55 -3.72
CA ASN A 322 7.91 -16.77 -3.87
C ASN A 322 7.35 -16.14 -5.16
N ILE A 323 8.19 -15.63 -6.06
CA ILE A 323 7.77 -15.20 -7.40
C ILE A 323 7.90 -16.39 -8.36
N THR A 324 6.81 -16.75 -9.03
CA THR A 324 6.81 -17.82 -10.04
C THR A 324 7.55 -17.39 -11.32
N PRO A 325 7.97 -18.34 -12.17
CA PRO A 325 8.52 -18.02 -13.50
C PRO A 325 7.59 -17.14 -14.36
N GLU A 326 6.28 -17.23 -14.15
CA GLU A 326 5.25 -16.46 -14.82
C GLU A 326 5.13 -15.02 -14.29
N GLY A 327 5.68 -14.72 -13.10
CA GLY A 327 5.60 -13.40 -12.47
C GLY A 327 4.49 -13.27 -11.44
N GLU A 328 3.99 -14.38 -10.88
CA GLU A 328 3.00 -14.35 -9.81
C GLU A 328 3.66 -14.37 -8.43
N LEU A 329 3.21 -13.50 -7.53
CA LEU A 329 3.62 -13.58 -6.12
C LEU A 329 2.73 -14.59 -5.37
N LEU A 330 3.30 -15.74 -5.05
CA LEU A 330 2.66 -16.79 -4.25
C LEU A 330 2.45 -16.34 -2.79
N LYS A 331 1.65 -17.10 -2.03
CA LYS A 331 1.35 -16.83 -0.61
C LYS A 331 0.77 -15.43 -0.36
N THR A 332 0.08 -14.89 -1.34
CA THR A 332 -0.69 -13.65 -1.25
C THR A 332 -2.09 -14.00 -0.79
N SER A 333 -2.60 -13.37 0.29
CA SER A 333 -4.00 -13.59 0.69
C SER A 333 -4.93 -12.84 -0.26
N PHE A 334 -6.21 -13.23 -0.30
CA PHE A 334 -7.27 -12.50 -1.00
C PHE A 334 -7.64 -11.18 -0.28
N GLY A 335 -8.48 -10.35 -0.90
CA GLY A 335 -8.99 -9.10 -0.32
C GLY A 335 -9.60 -9.36 1.05
N THR A 336 -9.21 -8.56 2.05
CA THR A 336 -9.53 -8.79 3.46
C THR A 336 -10.24 -7.56 4.00
N GLY A 337 -11.50 -7.72 4.40
CA GLY A 337 -12.25 -6.68 5.12
C GLY A 337 -12.00 -6.73 6.62
N MET A 338 -12.76 -5.94 7.38
CA MET A 338 -12.64 -5.91 8.84
C MET A 338 -13.19 -7.19 9.48
N GLY A 339 -12.30 -7.99 10.07
CA GLY A 339 -12.69 -9.16 10.86
C GLY A 339 -13.13 -8.81 12.29
N HIS A 340 -14.20 -9.46 12.77
CA HIS A 340 -14.70 -9.34 14.15
C HIS A 340 -14.07 -10.34 15.13
N ASP A 341 -13.35 -11.34 14.60
CA ASP A 341 -12.51 -12.26 15.35
C ASP A 341 -11.21 -12.55 14.58
N LEU A 342 -10.26 -13.24 15.22
CA LEU A 342 -8.98 -13.58 14.59
C LEU A 342 -9.11 -14.73 13.58
N GLN A 343 -10.16 -15.56 13.66
CA GLN A 343 -10.35 -16.68 12.75
C GLN A 343 -10.65 -16.19 11.34
N HIS A 344 -11.41 -15.09 11.21
CA HIS A 344 -11.63 -14.39 9.94
C HIS A 344 -10.34 -14.22 9.12
N TYR A 345 -9.28 -13.71 9.75
CA TYR A 345 -8.01 -13.43 9.07
C TYR A 345 -7.24 -14.70 8.69
N LYS A 346 -7.40 -15.78 9.47
CA LYS A 346 -6.78 -17.10 9.22
C LYS A 346 -7.46 -17.83 8.07
N ASP A 347 -8.74 -17.59 7.86
CA ASP A 347 -9.55 -18.26 6.84
C ASP A 347 -9.50 -17.57 5.47
N ILE A 348 -8.85 -16.40 5.35
CA ILE A 348 -8.71 -15.71 4.07
C ILE A 348 -7.95 -16.59 3.08
N PRO A 349 -8.54 -16.91 1.91
CA PRO A 349 -7.88 -17.73 0.89
C PRO A 349 -6.58 -17.11 0.40
N GLN A 350 -5.62 -17.93 0.00
CA GLN A 350 -4.41 -17.47 -0.69
C GLN A 350 -4.53 -17.66 -2.20
N THR A 351 -4.37 -16.59 -2.96
CA THR A 351 -4.48 -16.57 -4.42
C THR A 351 -3.65 -15.44 -5.01
N SER A 352 -3.27 -15.57 -6.28
CA SER A 352 -2.63 -14.49 -7.04
C SER A 352 -3.58 -13.28 -7.08
N MET A 353 -3.05 -12.11 -6.69
CA MET A 353 -3.80 -10.87 -6.57
C MET A 353 -2.93 -9.69 -6.99
N PRO A 354 -3.45 -8.71 -7.76
CA PRO A 354 -2.66 -7.62 -8.34
C PRO A 354 -1.78 -6.84 -7.33
N TYR A 355 -2.25 -6.66 -6.10
CA TYR A 355 -1.46 -6.01 -5.05
C TYR A 355 -0.25 -6.82 -4.60
N GLY A 356 -0.28 -8.14 -4.71
CA GLY A 356 0.89 -8.99 -4.46
C GLY A 356 2.00 -8.66 -5.45
N GLN A 357 1.70 -8.65 -6.75
CA GLN A 357 2.66 -8.23 -7.78
C GLN A 357 3.13 -6.79 -7.54
N ALA A 358 2.21 -5.88 -7.20
CA ALA A 358 2.53 -4.47 -6.98
C ALA A 358 3.49 -4.26 -5.79
N MET A 359 3.21 -4.88 -4.63
CA MET A 359 4.04 -4.74 -3.44
C MET A 359 5.40 -5.42 -3.63
N ALA A 360 5.45 -6.58 -4.28
CA ALA A 360 6.72 -7.22 -4.65
C ALA A 360 7.55 -6.30 -5.55
N MET A 361 6.94 -5.71 -6.58
CA MET A 361 7.61 -4.75 -7.45
C MET A 361 8.15 -3.56 -6.66
N MET A 362 7.34 -2.94 -5.79
CA MET A 362 7.81 -1.84 -4.95
C MET A 362 9.05 -2.24 -4.12
N ALA A 363 9.00 -3.38 -3.43
CA ALA A 363 10.11 -3.88 -2.62
C ALA A 363 11.38 -4.11 -3.45
N LEU A 364 11.25 -4.75 -4.62
CA LEU A 364 12.38 -5.04 -5.50
C LEU A 364 12.97 -3.78 -6.14
N VAL A 365 12.14 -2.81 -6.51
CA VAL A 365 12.58 -1.51 -7.04
C VAL A 365 13.34 -0.71 -5.98
N GLU A 366 12.85 -0.70 -4.75
CA GLU A 366 13.56 -0.07 -3.64
C GLU A 366 14.87 -0.80 -3.34
N PHE A 367 14.88 -2.14 -3.39
CA PHE A 367 16.10 -2.93 -3.26
C PHE A 367 17.10 -2.65 -4.38
N LEU A 368 16.67 -2.41 -5.63
CA LEU A 368 17.57 -2.03 -6.71
C LEU A 368 18.34 -0.73 -6.44
N ARG A 369 17.83 0.15 -5.56
CA ARG A 369 18.54 1.39 -5.18
C ARG A 369 19.80 1.15 -4.35
N VAL A 370 20.03 -0.04 -3.81
CA VAL A 370 21.31 -0.36 -3.10
C VAL A 370 22.46 -0.63 -4.08
N TYR A 371 22.15 -0.84 -5.36
CA TYR A 371 23.13 -1.09 -6.41
C TYR A 371 23.57 0.19 -7.13
N ILE A 372 22.96 1.35 -6.86
CA ILE A 372 23.32 2.67 -7.43
C ILE A 372 24.08 3.50 -6.41
#